data_AF-A0A1A8LXD9-F1
#
_entry.id   AF-A0A1A8LXD9-F1
#
_cell.length_a   1.000
_cell.length_b   1.000
_cell.length_c   1.000
_cell.angle_alpha   90.00
_cell.angle_beta   90.00
_cell.angle_gamma   90.00
#
_symmetry.space_group_name_H-M   'P 1'
#
loop_
_entity.id
_entity.type
_entity.pdbx_description
1 polymer ?
#
loop_
_entity_poly.entity_id
_entity_poly.type
_entity_poly.pdbx_seq_one_letter_code
_entity_poly.pdbx_strand_id
1 'polypeptide(L)'
;PLRGHDFPLKKAEQLGPAVCLVSNIHPKGGNVVLNQRGAPVTKSTDATVYSTRTRTYYSAVFSNRTIHSCEMNGTFSNNEA
;
A
#
# COMPACT_ATOMS: atom_id res chain seq x y z
N PRO A 1 -31.60 22.18 11.57
CA PRO A 1 -30.17 22.45 11.29
C PRO A 1 -29.27 21.51 12.10
N LEU A 2 -28.70 20.49 11.46
CA LEU A 2 -27.76 19.57 12.11
C LEU A 2 -26.38 20.25 12.16
N ARG A 3 -25.92 20.57 13.37
CA ARG A 3 -24.57 21.10 13.62
C ARG A 3 -23.56 20.02 13.23
N GLY A 4 -22.84 20.24 12.14
CA GLY A 4 -21.64 19.47 11.82
C GLY A 4 -20.62 19.74 12.92
N HIS A 5 -20.39 18.76 13.79
CA HIS A 5 -19.17 18.76 14.59
C HIS A 5 -18.03 18.52 13.61
N ASP A 6 -17.33 19.60 13.26
CA ASP A 6 -16.02 19.56 12.62
C ASP A 6 -15.09 18.80 13.56
N PHE A 7 -15.03 17.48 13.41
CA PHE A 7 -13.88 16.73 13.84
C PHE A 7 -12.74 17.22 12.95
N PRO A 8 -11.71 17.92 13.46
CA PRO A 8 -10.56 18.21 12.65
C PRO A 8 -10.06 16.86 12.13
N LEU A 9 -10.15 16.64 10.82
CA LEU A 9 -9.70 15.42 10.19
C LEU A 9 -8.21 15.31 10.53
N LYS A 10 -7.93 14.51 11.56
CA LYS A 10 -6.60 14.11 11.95
C LYS A 10 -5.91 13.64 10.66
N LYS A 11 -4.75 14.21 10.34
CA LYS A 11 -4.00 13.89 9.11
C LYS A 11 -3.99 12.36 8.92
N ALA A 12 -3.96 11.85 7.68
CA ALA A 12 -3.98 10.41 7.40
C ALA A 12 -2.97 9.60 8.25
N GLU A 13 -1.86 10.25 8.64
CA GLU A 13 -0.85 9.80 9.61
C GLU A 13 -1.39 9.40 11.00
N GLN A 14 -2.62 9.78 11.36
CA GLN A 14 -3.31 9.49 12.63
C GLN A 14 -4.49 8.51 12.49
N LEU A 15 -4.79 8.01 11.28
CA LEU A 15 -5.99 7.20 10.99
C LEU A 15 -5.72 5.68 10.84
N GLY A 16 -4.47 5.24 10.95
CA GLY A 16 -4.07 3.83 10.82
C GLY A 16 -3.13 3.60 9.64
N PRO A 17 -2.59 2.38 9.48
CA PRO A 17 -1.62 2.10 8.44
C PRO A 17 -2.25 2.20 7.05
N ALA A 18 -1.58 2.89 6.13
CA ALA A 18 -1.88 2.84 4.71
C ALA A 18 -1.63 1.42 4.18
N VAL A 19 -2.49 0.95 3.28
CA VAL A 19 -2.40 -0.39 2.70
C VAL A 19 -2.25 -0.32 1.19
N CYS A 20 -1.33 -1.12 0.65
CA CYS A 20 -1.25 -1.45 -0.77
C CYS A 20 -1.70 -2.90 -0.97
N LEU A 21 -2.76 -3.11 -1.73
CA LEU A 21 -3.23 -4.44 -2.13
C LEU A 21 -2.59 -4.81 -3.47
N VAL A 22 -1.75 -5.85 -3.45
CA VAL A 22 -1.16 -6.43 -4.65
C VAL A 22 -1.91 -7.70 -4.99
N SER A 23 -2.35 -7.81 -6.25
CA SER A 23 -3.15 -8.92 -6.75
C SER A 23 -2.54 -9.50 -8.02
N ASN A 24 -3.05 -10.65 -8.45
CA ASN A 24 -2.61 -11.34 -9.67
C ASN A 24 -1.11 -11.66 -9.68
N ILE A 25 -0.53 -11.91 -8.50
CA ILE A 25 0.87 -12.30 -8.37
C ILE A 25 1.02 -13.73 -8.89
N HIS A 26 1.88 -13.92 -9.89
CA HIS A 26 2.27 -15.23 -10.41
C HIS A 26 3.61 -15.11 -11.18
N PRO A 27 4.66 -15.90 -10.88
CA PRO A 27 4.76 -16.91 -9.80
C PRO A 27 4.74 -16.28 -8.39
N LYS A 28 4.71 -17.12 -7.34
CA LYS A 28 4.75 -16.64 -5.94
C LYS A 28 6.04 -15.85 -5.69
N GLY A 29 5.91 -14.73 -4.98
CA GLY A 29 7.04 -13.91 -4.53
C GLY A 29 7.24 -12.67 -5.39
N GLY A 30 8.18 -11.83 -4.97
CA GLY A 30 8.46 -10.54 -5.58
C GLY A 30 8.52 -9.42 -4.55
N ASN A 31 8.71 -8.21 -5.05
CA ASN A 31 8.79 -7.02 -4.23
C ASN A 31 7.77 -6.00 -4.70
N VAL A 32 7.10 -5.36 -3.75
CA VAL A 32 6.37 -4.14 -3.99
C VAL A 32 7.22 -2.97 -3.54
N VAL A 33 7.32 -1.94 -4.36
CA VAL A 33 7.88 -0.67 -3.94
C VAL A 33 6.72 0.23 -3.55
N LEU A 34 6.82 0.83 -2.37
CA LEU A 34 5.85 1.79 -1.87
C LEU A 34 6.47 3.17 -2.02
N ASN A 35 5.91 4.00 -2.88
CA ASN A 35 6.27 5.39 -2.96
C ASN A 35 5.56 6.14 -1.83
N GLN A 36 6.35 6.60 -0.87
CA GLN A 36 5.89 7.24 0.36
C GLN A 36 6.66 8.54 0.56
N ARG A 37 6.11 9.44 1.37
CA ARG A 37 6.78 10.69 1.74
C ARG A 37 8.22 10.44 2.24
N GLY A 38 9.15 11.19 1.66
CA GLY A 38 10.58 11.15 1.93
C GLY A 38 11.37 10.17 1.05
N ALA A 39 10.97 8.89 1.01
CA ALA A 39 11.68 7.89 0.21
C ALA A 39 10.80 6.66 -0.13
N PRO A 40 11.02 6.04 -1.31
CA PRO A 40 10.43 4.76 -1.65
C PRO A 40 10.94 3.66 -0.71
N VAL A 41 10.06 2.73 -0.35
CA VAL A 41 10.38 1.58 0.50
C VAL A 41 9.99 0.30 -0.21
N THR A 42 10.95 -0.61 -0.34
CA THR A 42 10.71 -1.95 -0.88
C THR A 42 10.22 -2.89 0.22
N LYS A 43 9.16 -3.64 -0.07
CA LYS A 43 8.57 -4.66 0.80
C LYS A 43 8.42 -5.96 0.04
N SER A 44 8.77 -7.07 0.68
CA SER A 44 8.56 -8.40 0.13
C SER A 44 7.06 -8.76 0.13
N THR A 45 6.63 -9.48 -0.90
CA THR A 45 5.30 -10.09 -0.98
C THR A 45 5.33 -11.59 -0.64
N ASP A 46 6.25 -12.05 0.20
CA ASP A 46 6.35 -13.49 0.54
C ASP A 46 5.18 -13.99 1.38
N ALA A 47 4.60 -13.09 2.19
CA ALA A 47 3.34 -13.31 2.91
C ALA A 47 2.14 -13.14 1.97
N THR A 48 2.06 -14.03 0.98
CA THR A 48 0.98 -14.08 -0.03
C THR A 48 -0.04 -15.15 0.31
N VAL A 49 -1.32 -14.84 0.04
CA VAL A 49 -2.44 -15.77 0.12
C VAL A 49 -2.77 -16.27 -1.29
N TYR A 50 -2.88 -17.59 -1.47
CA TYR A 50 -3.27 -18.19 -2.74
C TYR A 50 -4.79 -18.22 -2.89
N SER A 51 -5.29 -17.76 -4.04
CA SER A 51 -6.70 -17.87 -4.43
C SER A 51 -6.87 -19.03 -5.39
N THR A 52 -7.64 -20.04 -4.99
CA THR A 52 -8.00 -21.17 -5.86
C THR A 52 -8.94 -20.75 -7.00
N ARG A 53 -9.71 -19.66 -6.82
CA ARG A 53 -10.65 -19.14 -7.80
C ARG A 53 -9.95 -18.49 -8.99
N THR A 54 -8.94 -17.67 -8.74
CA THR A 54 -8.18 -16.95 -9.78
C THR A 54 -6.87 -17.63 -10.13
N ARG A 55 -6.46 -18.64 -9.34
CA ARG A 55 -5.16 -19.33 -9.45
C ARG A 55 -3.97 -18.38 -9.32
N THR A 56 -4.13 -17.30 -8.57
CA THR A 56 -3.11 -16.26 -8.34
C THR A 56 -2.92 -15.98 -6.85
N TYR A 57 -1.82 -15.30 -6.52
CA TYR A 57 -1.52 -14.87 -5.16
C TYR A 57 -1.90 -13.41 -4.91
N TYR A 58 -2.20 -13.09 -3.66
CA TYR A 58 -2.58 -11.76 -3.18
C TYR A 58 -1.74 -11.40 -1.95
N SER A 59 -1.37 -10.13 -1.81
CA SER A 59 -0.65 -9.63 -0.63
C SER A 59 -1.15 -8.24 -0.25
N ALA A 60 -1.29 -8.01 1.05
CA ALA A 60 -1.56 -6.70 1.61
C ALA A 60 -0.29 -6.19 2.29
N VAL A 61 0.19 -5.02 1.86
CA VAL A 61 1.41 -4.42 2.38
C VAL A 61 1.07 -3.13 3.11
N PHE A 62 1.46 -3.06 4.38
CA PHE A 62 1.10 -1.98 5.29
C PHE A 62 2.25 -1.00 5.48
N SER A 63 1.92 0.28 5.69
CA SER A 63 2.86 1.32 6.10
C SER A 63 2.24 2.31 7.06
N ASN A 64 3.04 2.82 8.00
CA ASN A 64 2.63 3.92 8.89
C ASN A 64 2.76 5.31 8.23
N ARG A 65 3.20 5.36 6.97
CA ARG A 65 3.27 6.59 6.17
C ARG A 65 2.23 6.54 5.06
N THR A 66 1.79 7.72 4.61
CA THR A 66 0.98 7.86 3.41
C THR A 66 1.67 7.20 2.21
N ILE A 67 0.97 6.28 1.55
CA ILE A 67 1.39 5.67 0.29
C ILE A 67 0.80 6.50 -0.83
N HIS A 68 1.63 7.10 -1.67
CA HIS A 68 1.22 7.86 -2.85
C HIS A 68 0.95 6.94 -4.05
N SER A 69 1.79 5.93 -4.20
CA SER A 69 1.64 4.89 -5.22
C SER A 69 2.35 3.62 -4.75
N CYS A 70 1.95 2.47 -5.28
CA CYS A 70 2.65 1.22 -5.08
C CYS A 70 2.68 0.41 -6.36
N GLU A 71 3.81 -0.25 -6.62
CA GLU A 71 4.06 -0.97 -7.86
C GLU A 71 4.88 -2.22 -7.56
N MET A 72 4.51 -3.33 -8.20
CA MET A 72 5.23 -4.58 -8.11
C MET A 72 6.37 -4.58 -9.12
N ASN A 73 7.59 -4.90 -8.69
CA ASN A 73 8.79 -4.94 -9.51
C ASN A 73 9.14 -3.62 -10.25
N GLY A 74 8.52 -2.50 -9.88
CA GLY A 74 8.79 -1.19 -10.42
C GLY A 74 9.97 -0.49 -9.74
N THR A 75 10.54 0.51 -10.41
CA THR A 75 11.49 1.46 -9.84
C THR A 75 10.82 2.81 -9.75
N PHE A 76 10.48 3.27 -8.53
CA PHE A 76 10.00 4.64 -8.36
C PHE A 76 11.17 5.61 -8.27
N SER A 77 11.07 6.73 -8.99
CA SER A 77 11.66 7.99 -8.53
C SER A 77 10.68 8.65 -7.57
N ASN A 78 11.19 9.31 -6.53
CA ASN A 78 10.38 9.93 -5.49
C ASN A 78 9.36 10.89 -6.13
N ASN A 79 8.06 10.67 -5.97
CA ASN A 79 7.03 11.58 -6.52
C ASN A 79 6.67 12.71 -5.53
N GLU A 80 7.59 13.12 -4.65
CA GLU A 80 7.42 14.39 -3.92
C GLU A 80 7.67 15.52 -4.92
N ALA A 81 6.60 15.96 -5.58
CA ALA A 81 6.50 17.26 -6.23
C ALA A 81 6.06 18.31 -5.20
#